data_AF-A0A1A2P3W7-F1
#
_entry.id   AF-A0A1A2P3W7-F1
#
_cell.length_a   1.000
_cell.length_b   1.000
_cell.length_c   1.000
_cell.angle_alpha   90.00
_cell.angle_beta   90.00
_cell.angle_gamma   90.00
#
_symmetry.space_group_name_H-M   'P 1'
#
loop_
_entity.id
_entity.type
_entity.pdbx_description
1 polymer ?
#
loop_
_entity_poly.entity_id
_entity_poly.type
_entity_poly.pdbx_seq_one_letter_code
_entity_poly.pdbx_strand_id
1 'polypeptide(L)'
;MSAFWAVCQIAAVVIMVTVNRRAASGRLKRNQWTGIRTRSTMRSDQAWVAGHRAALRLTPLYAFTTAITLIALLVAALSAPFGIVMLVGVGGLLLSVPVALYSAIIAGRAAQSVGDDPEDRQRR
;
A
#
# COMPACT_ATOMS: atom_id res chain seq x y z
N MET A 1 12.46 -15.83 -15.96
CA MET A 1 12.72 -15.69 -14.52
C MET A 1 12.56 -14.25 -14.03
N SER A 2 13.21 -13.25 -14.64
CA SER A 2 12.98 -11.81 -14.33
C SER A 2 11.52 -11.38 -14.49
N ALA A 3 10.82 -11.91 -15.51
CA ALA A 3 9.39 -11.68 -15.70
C ALA A 3 8.53 -12.07 -14.49
N PHE A 4 8.89 -13.12 -13.74
CA PHE A 4 8.17 -13.52 -12.53
C PHE A 4 8.23 -12.41 -11.47
N TRP A 5 9.43 -11.88 -11.19
CA TRP A 5 9.61 -10.78 -10.24
C TRP A 5 8.84 -9.52 -10.66
N ALA A 6 8.91 -9.16 -11.94
CA ALA A 6 8.18 -8.03 -12.49
C ALA A 6 6.66 -8.18 -12.32
N VAL A 7 6.12 -9.35 -12.67
CA VAL A 7 4.70 -9.67 -12.51
C VAL A 7 4.29 -9.61 -11.04
N CYS A 8 5.06 -10.19 -10.12
CA CYS A 8 4.75 -10.15 -8.70
C CYS A 8 4.69 -8.72 -8.14
N GLN A 9 5.64 -7.85 -8.52
CA GLN A 9 5.65 -6.47 -8.05
C GLN A 9 4.49 -5.65 -8.62
N ILE A 10 4.25 -5.77 -9.93
CA ILE A 10 3.12 -5.10 -10.59
C ILE A 10 1.81 -5.56 -9.96
N ALA A 11 1.63 -6.87 -9.77
CA ALA A 11 0.44 -7.44 -9.14
C ALA A 11 0.25 -6.90 -7.71
N ALA A 12 1.30 -6.87 -6.90
CA ALA A 12 1.24 -6.36 -5.53
C ALA A 12 0.77 -4.90 -5.48
N VAL A 13 1.32 -4.02 -6.33
CA VAL A 13 0.94 -2.61 -6.39
C VAL A 13 -0.47 -2.43 -6.91
N VAL A 14 -0.86 -3.15 -7.97
CA VAL A 14 -2.22 -3.10 -8.52
C VAL A 14 -3.24 -3.54 -7.48
N ILE A 15 -2.98 -4.63 -6.75
CA ILE A 15 -3.84 -5.11 -5.67
C ILE A 15 -3.96 -4.04 -4.57
N MET A 16 -2.83 -3.51 -4.09
CA MET A 16 -2.80 -2.49 -3.04
C MET A 16 -3.62 -1.24 -3.41
N VAL A 17 -3.38 -0.70 -4.61
CA VAL A 17 -4.08 0.49 -5.11
C VAL A 17 -5.57 0.22 -5.31
N THR A 18 -5.93 -0.95 -5.86
CA THR A 18 -7.33 -1.32 -6.09
C THR A 18 -8.10 -1.49 -4.79
N VAL A 19 -7.51 -2.19 -3.81
CA VAL A 19 -8.09 -2.36 -2.47
C VAL A 19 -8.28 -1.00 -1.80
N ASN A 20 -7.25 -0.15 -1.81
CA ASN A 20 -7.33 1.20 -1.23
C ASN A 20 -8.40 2.04 -1.93
N ARG A 21 -8.52 1.98 -3.26
CA ARG A 21 -9.54 2.73 -4.02
C ARG A 21 -10.95 2.25 -3.72
N ARG A 22 -11.17 0.94 -3.61
CA ARG A 22 -12.49 0.37 -3.26
C ARG A 22 -12.87 0.70 -1.81
N ALA A 23 -11.92 0.68 -0.88
CA ALA A 23 -12.15 1.08 0.50
C ALA A 23 -12.40 2.59 0.63
N ALA A 24 -11.63 3.43 -0.07
CA ALA A 24 -11.77 4.89 -0.07
C ALA A 24 -13.09 5.40 -0.69
N SER A 25 -13.74 4.57 -1.52
CA SER A 25 -15.07 4.83 -2.09
C SER A 25 -16.21 4.20 -1.29
N GLY A 26 -15.92 3.54 -0.17
CA GLY A 26 -16.91 2.84 0.66
C GLY A 26 -17.46 1.55 0.05
N ARG A 27 -17.03 1.17 -1.16
CA ARG A 27 -17.46 -0.07 -1.83
C ARG A 27 -16.90 -1.33 -1.18
N LEU A 28 -15.74 -1.22 -0.53
CA LEU A 28 -15.17 -2.27 0.29
C LEU A 28 -15.45 -1.95 1.76
N LYS A 29 -16.43 -2.66 2.33
CA LYS A 29 -16.75 -2.57 3.76
C LYS A 29 -15.55 -3.00 4.59
N ARG A 30 -15.43 -2.39 5.78
CA ARG A 30 -14.45 -2.77 6.81
C ARG A 30 -14.52 -4.29 7.06
N ASN A 31 -13.38 -4.95 6.97
CA ASN A 31 -13.29 -6.41 7.10
C ASN A 31 -11.93 -6.84 7.67
N GLN A 32 -11.83 -8.10 8.06
CA GLN A 32 -10.61 -8.66 8.68
C GLN A 32 -9.61 -9.25 7.67
N TRP A 33 -9.93 -9.28 6.38
CA TRP A 33 -9.18 -10.04 5.38
C TRP A 33 -8.33 -9.17 4.45
N THR A 34 -8.77 -7.94 4.15
CA THR A 34 -8.18 -7.07 3.13
C THR A 34 -7.94 -5.66 3.66
N GLY A 35 -7.09 -4.89 2.97
CA GLY A 35 -6.83 -3.49 3.29
C GLY A 35 -5.88 -3.26 4.47
N ILE A 36 -5.76 -2.00 4.88
CA ILE A 36 -4.89 -1.56 5.97
C ILE A 36 -5.65 -1.72 7.28
N ARG A 37 -5.24 -2.70 8.10
CA ARG A 37 -5.91 -3.07 9.35
C ARG A 37 -5.11 -2.58 10.56
N THR A 38 -5.34 -1.33 10.93
CA THR A 38 -4.84 -0.75 12.18
C THR A 38 -6.01 -0.57 13.15
N ARG A 39 -5.73 -0.45 14.47
CA ARG A 39 -6.80 -0.21 15.47
C ARG A 39 -7.65 1.02 15.12
N SER A 40 -7.05 2.08 14.55
CA SER A 40 -7.78 3.29 14.17
C SER A 40 -8.63 3.12 12.91
N THR A 41 -8.08 2.52 11.84
CA THR A 41 -8.83 2.28 10.59
C THR A 41 -10.00 1.31 10.79
N MET A 42 -9.92 0.42 11.77
CA MET A 42 -10.97 -0.54 12.09
C MET A 42 -12.00 -0.01 13.12
N ARG A 43 -11.90 1.23 13.60
CA ARG A 43 -12.81 1.78 14.63
C ARG A 43 -14.23 2.02 14.12
N SER A 44 -14.38 2.59 12.93
CA SER A 44 -15.67 2.88 12.29
C SER A 44 -15.54 2.80 10.77
N ASP A 45 -16.67 2.73 10.07
CA ASP A 45 -16.68 2.71 8.60
C ASP A 45 -16.19 4.05 8.01
N GLN A 46 -16.42 5.16 8.71
CA GLN A 46 -15.86 6.47 8.35
C GLN A 46 -14.33 6.49 8.50
N ALA A 47 -13.81 5.97 9.61
CA ALA A 47 -12.37 5.86 9.86
C ALA A 47 -11.68 4.94 8.83
N TRP A 48 -12.36 3.86 8.43
CA TRP A 48 -11.93 2.97 7.36
C TRP A 48 -11.77 3.72 6.03
N VAL A 49 -12.81 4.42 5.59
CA VAL A 49 -12.81 5.20 4.34
C VAL A 49 -11.75 6.30 4.38
N ALA A 50 -11.65 7.04 5.48
CA ALA A 50 -10.69 8.13 5.64
C ALA A 50 -9.24 7.64 5.57
N GLY A 51 -8.91 6.55 6.28
CA GLY A 51 -7.58 5.95 6.24
C GLY A 51 -7.19 5.46 4.85
N HIS A 52 -8.09 4.77 4.16
CA HIS A 52 -7.81 4.27 2.80
C HIS A 52 -7.75 5.39 1.76
N ARG A 53 -8.50 6.48 1.94
CA ARG A 53 -8.39 7.69 1.11
C ARG A 53 -7.03 8.36 1.28
N ALA A 54 -6.51 8.44 2.51
CA ALA A 54 -5.17 8.95 2.77
C ALA A 54 -4.09 8.05 2.17
N ALA A 55 -4.21 6.72 2.32
CA ALA A 55 -3.29 5.78 1.69
C ALA A 55 -3.32 5.87 0.15
N LEU A 56 -4.48 6.11 -0.46
CA LEU A 56 -4.59 6.26 -1.91
C LEU A 56 -3.80 7.46 -2.45
N ARG A 57 -3.61 8.52 -1.65
CA ARG A 57 -2.76 9.68 -2.03
C ARG A 57 -1.29 9.28 -2.20
N LEU A 58 -0.86 8.15 -1.64
CA LEU A 58 0.50 7.61 -1.78
C LEU A 58 0.67 6.73 -3.02
N THR A 59 -0.36 6.57 -3.87
CA THR A 59 -0.27 5.82 -5.14
C THR A 59 0.92 6.25 -6.02
N PRO A 60 1.25 7.54 -6.17
CA PRO A 60 2.42 7.95 -6.94
C PRO A 60 3.74 7.40 -6.38
N LEU A 61 3.86 7.28 -5.05
CA LEU A 61 5.03 6.71 -4.39
C LEU A 61 5.17 5.22 -4.69
N TYR A 62 4.07 4.47 -4.67
CA TYR A 62 4.06 3.06 -5.09
C TYR A 62 4.45 2.90 -6.56
N ALA A 63 3.90 3.73 -7.45
CA ALA A 63 4.21 3.69 -8.87
C ALA A 63 5.69 4.00 -9.13
N PHE A 64 6.22 5.03 -8.46
CA PHE A 64 7.61 5.44 -8.58
C PHE A 64 8.61 4.37 -8.11
N THR A 65 8.40 3.82 -6.91
CA THR A 65 9.26 2.77 -6.35
C THR A 65 9.22 1.48 -7.17
N THR A 66 8.04 1.12 -7.70
CA THR A 66 7.89 -0.01 -8.62
C THR A 66 8.59 0.25 -9.94
N ALA A 67 8.43 1.43 -10.53
CA ALA A 67 9.08 1.79 -11.80
C ALA A 67 10.61 1.72 -11.70
N ILE A 68 11.21 2.28 -10.65
CA ILE A 68 12.66 2.19 -10.40
C ILE A 68 13.11 0.73 -10.33
N THR A 69 12.36 -0.09 -9.61
CA THR A 69 12.70 -1.48 -9.40
C THR A 69 12.58 -2.29 -10.70
N LEU A 70 11.55 -2.04 -11.51
CA LEU A 70 11.38 -2.67 -12.81
C LEU A 70 12.48 -2.27 -13.79
N ILE A 71 12.91 -1.01 -13.78
CA ILE A 71 14.04 -0.53 -14.59
C ILE A 71 15.33 -1.23 -14.15
N ALA A 72 15.62 -1.27 -12.84
CA ALA A 72 16.78 -1.96 -12.31
C ALA A 72 16.78 -3.46 -12.66
N LEU A 73 15.62 -4.10 -12.59
CA LEU A 73 15.45 -5.50 -12.95
C LEU A 73 15.65 -5.74 -14.46
N LEU A 74 15.17 -4.84 -15.31
CA LEU A 74 15.39 -4.89 -16.75
C LEU A 74 16.87 -4.77 -17.07
N VAL A 75 17.57 -3.78 -16.50
CA VAL A 75 19.02 -3.60 -16.69
C VAL A 75 19.77 -4.84 -16.24
N ALA A 76 19.50 -5.35 -15.04
CA ALA A 76 20.15 -6.55 -14.52
C ALA A 76 19.89 -7.78 -15.39
N ALA A 77 18.68 -7.94 -15.94
CA ALA A 77 18.34 -9.06 -16.80
C ALA A 77 19.09 -9.05 -18.14
N LEU A 78 19.53 -7.88 -18.62
CA LEU A 78 20.24 -7.73 -19.89
C LEU A 78 21.76 -7.85 -19.76
N SER A 79 22.33 -7.53 -18.60
CA SER A 79 23.79 -7.36 -18.45
C SER A 79 24.41 -8.07 -17.25
N ALA A 80 23.62 -8.62 -16.32
CA ALA A 80 24.12 -9.15 -15.07
C ALA A 80 23.97 -10.68 -14.93
N PRO A 81 24.84 -11.34 -14.14
CA PRO A 81 24.68 -12.74 -13.80
C PRO A 81 23.36 -13.01 -13.07
N PHE A 82 22.88 -14.25 -13.17
CA PHE A 82 21.63 -14.71 -12.57
C PHE A 82 21.47 -14.33 -11.08
N GLY A 83 22.55 -14.45 -10.28
CA GLY A 83 22.51 -14.09 -8.86
C GLY A 83 22.18 -12.62 -8.60
N ILE A 84 22.64 -11.70 -9.46
CA ILE A 84 22.34 -10.28 -9.35
C ILE A 84 20.87 -10.01 -9.69
N VAL A 85 20.33 -10.66 -10.74
CA VAL A 85 18.90 -10.56 -11.10
C VAL A 85 18.02 -10.98 -9.93
N MET A 86 18.41 -12.03 -9.20
CA MET A 86 17.70 -12.48 -7.99
C MET A 86 17.77 -11.47 -6.84
N LEU A 87 18.96 -10.93 -6.56
CA LEU A 87 19.13 -9.90 -5.53
C LEU A 87 18.30 -8.65 -5.83
N VAL A 88 18.25 -8.20 -7.08
CA VAL A 88 17.43 -7.05 -7.49
C VAL A 88 15.93 -7.37 -7.35
N GLY A 89 15.50 -8.57 -7.74
CA GLY A 89 14.11 -9.01 -7.58
C GLY A 89 13.65 -9.02 -6.12
N VAL A 90 14.45 -9.63 -5.23
CA VAL A 90 14.19 -9.68 -3.79
C VAL A 90 14.29 -8.30 -3.15
N GLY A 91 15.33 -7.53 -3.46
CA GLY A 91 15.51 -6.16 -2.95
C GLY A 91 14.35 -5.25 -3.33
N GLY A 92 13.82 -5.42 -4.54
CA GLY A 92 12.62 -4.74 -5.01
C GLY A 92 11.37 -5.02 -4.16
N LEU A 93 11.13 -6.28 -3.83
CA LEU A 93 10.04 -6.67 -2.92
C LEU A 93 10.26 -6.12 -1.52
N LEU A 94 11.48 -6.20 -0.99
CA LEU A 94 11.82 -5.66 0.32
C LEU A 94 11.64 -4.13 0.39
N LEU A 95 11.92 -3.41 -0.71
CA LEU A 95 11.69 -1.98 -0.82
C LEU A 95 10.20 -1.60 -0.74
N SER A 96 9.29 -2.50 -1.14
CA SER A 96 7.85 -2.25 -1.04
C SER A 96 7.33 -2.25 0.42
N VAL A 97 8.03 -2.95 1.32
CA VAL A 97 7.67 -3.07 2.75
C VAL A 97 7.63 -1.72 3.46
N PRO A 98 8.69 -0.88 3.46
CA PRO A 98 8.65 0.43 4.11
C PRO A 98 7.59 1.35 3.53
N VAL A 99 7.31 1.29 2.22
CA VAL A 99 6.23 2.07 1.59
C VAL A 99 4.85 1.62 2.10
N ALA A 100 4.65 0.30 2.26
CA ALA A 100 3.44 -0.26 2.85
C ALA A 100 3.28 0.14 4.32
N LEU A 101 4.35 0.08 5.12
CA LEU A 101 4.35 0.52 6.52
C LEU A 101 4.04 2.01 6.64
N TYR A 102 4.67 2.85 5.81
CA TYR A 102 4.41 4.28 5.76
C TYR A 102 2.94 4.57 5.43
N SER A 103 2.38 3.85 4.46
CA SER A 103 0.97 3.97 4.10
C SER A 103 0.04 3.53 5.24
N ALA A 104 0.41 2.50 6.00
CA ALA A 104 -0.33 2.08 7.19
C ALA A 104 -0.32 3.14 8.30
N ILE A 105 0.81 3.81 8.50
CA ILE A 105 0.94 4.92 9.46
C ILE A 105 0.06 6.11 9.02
N ILE A 106 0.15 6.53 7.76
CA ILE A 106 -0.64 7.65 7.24
C ILE A 106 -2.15 7.35 7.28
N ALA A 107 -2.54 6.14 6.88
CA ALA A 107 -3.93 5.68 7.01
C ALA A 107 -4.39 5.69 8.48
N GLY A 108 -3.51 5.22 9.38
CA GLY A 108 -3.78 5.20 10.81
C GLY A 108 -4.02 6.59 11.40
N ARG A 109 -3.20 7.57 11.02
CA ARG A 109 -3.33 8.98 11.44
C ARG A 109 -4.61 9.62 10.89
N ALA A 110 -4.91 9.42 9.60
CA ALA A 110 -6.13 9.95 8.99
C ALA A 110 -7.41 9.31 9.56
N ALA A 111 -7.35 8.05 10.00
CA ALA A 111 -8.46 7.40 10.67
C ALA A 111 -8.67 7.93 12.11
N GLN A 112 -7.61 8.34 12.80
CA GLN A 112 -7.70 8.91 14.15
C GLN A 112 -8.38 10.28 14.14
N SER A 113 -8.08 11.14 13.16
CA SER A 113 -8.68 12.48 13.06
C SER A 113 -10.20 12.47 12.88
N VAL A 114 -10.80 11.35 12.48
CA VAL A 114 -12.27 11.19 12.38
C VAL A 114 -12.89 10.89 13.74
N GLY A 115 -12.15 10.31 14.68
CA GLY A 115 -12.66 9.92 16.01
C GLY A 115 -12.44 10.94 17.12
N ASP A 116 -11.79 12.06 16.81
CA ASP A 116 -11.52 13.18 17.71
C ASP A 116 -12.51 14.35 17.52
N ASP A 117 -13.54 14.18 16.68
CA ASP A 117 -14.55 15.20 16.44
C ASP A 117 -15.29 15.53 17.76
N PRO A 118 -15.30 16.80 18.24
CA PRO A 118 -15.86 17.18 19.53
C PRO A 118 -17.32 16.75 19.73
N GLU A 119 -18.10 16.65 18.65
CA GLU A 119 -19.50 16.24 18.66
C GLU A 119 -19.70 14.79 19.11
N ASP A 120 -18.75 13.91 18.84
CA ASP A 120 -18.82 12.48 19.19
C ASP A 120 -18.50 12.26 20.68
N ARG A 121 -17.82 13.22 21.31
CA ARG A 121 -17.52 13.24 22.75
C ARG A 121 -18.74 13.70 23.57
N GLN A 122 -19.64 14.48 22.98
CA GLN A 122 -20.89 14.94 23.61
C GLN A 122 -22.03 13.91 23.54
N ARG A 123 -21.92 12.88 22.70
CA ARG A 123 -22.91 11.79 22.56
C ARG A 123 -22.61 10.54 23.39
N ARG A 124 -21.50 10.51 24.13
CA ARG A 124 -21.11 9.42 25.03
C ARG A 124 -21.39 9.79 26.47
#